data_AF-A0A5A7NJ78-F1
#
_entry.id   AF-A0A5A7NJ78-F1
#
_cell.length_a   1.000
_cell.length_b   1.000
_cell.length_c   1.000
_cell.angle_alpha   90.00
_cell.angle_beta   90.00
_cell.angle_gamma   90.00
#
_symmetry.space_group_name_H-M   'P 1'
#
loop_
_entity.id
_entity.type
_entity.pdbx_description
1 polymer ?
#
loop_
_entity_poly.entity_id
_entity_poly.type
_entity_poly.pdbx_seq_one_letter_code
_entity_poly.pdbx_strand_id
1 'polypeptide(L)'
;MGVNLSLWNDLDDRERAIIQESATAESLTMRSEFEHNNAMALERLIETTDVKLRRFSDPVLKRMAEISEQVLAEVAASDSFTAEVYDSFKTARRRGARWGEISEQAFAAARAFSTNR
;
A
#
# COMPACT_ATOMS: atom_id res chain seq x y z
N MET A 1 -0.37 12.96 -7.28
CA MET A 1 -0.02 14.37 -7.54
C MET A 1 -1.30 15.13 -7.89
N GLY A 2 -1.58 16.26 -7.26
CA GLY A 2 -2.68 17.14 -7.66
C GLY A 2 -2.19 18.21 -8.63
N VAL A 3 -3.00 18.57 -9.62
CA VAL A 3 -2.70 19.64 -10.60
C VAL A 3 -3.93 20.55 -10.72
N ASN A 4 -3.72 21.85 -10.92
CA ASN A 4 -4.82 22.78 -11.18
C ASN A 4 -5.53 22.40 -12.49
N LEU A 5 -6.87 22.36 -12.46
CA LEU A 5 -7.66 21.90 -13.61
C LEU A 5 -7.55 22.81 -14.83
N SER A 6 -7.49 24.14 -14.64
CA SER A 6 -7.33 25.08 -15.76
C SER A 6 -6.00 24.87 -16.46
N LEU A 7 -4.91 24.81 -15.70
CA LEU A 7 -3.59 24.48 -16.25
C LEU A 7 -3.61 23.14 -17.00
N TRP A 8 -4.19 22.10 -16.40
CA TRP A 8 -4.25 20.77 -17.02
C TRP A 8 -4.95 20.75 -18.37
N ASN A 9 -6.02 21.54 -18.50
CA ASN A 9 -6.80 21.66 -19.73
C ASN A 9 -6.07 22.50 -20.80
N ASP A 10 -5.22 23.44 -20.39
CA ASP A 10 -4.43 24.29 -21.29
C ASP A 10 -3.24 23.55 -21.93
N LEU A 11 -2.78 22.44 -21.33
CA LEU A 11 -1.70 21.62 -21.87
C LEU A 11 -2.11 20.89 -23.16
N ASP A 12 -1.14 20.59 -24.02
CA ASP A 12 -1.37 19.66 -25.14
C ASP A 12 -1.31 18.18 -24.68
N ASP A 13 -1.70 17.25 -25.57
CA ASP A 13 -1.69 15.81 -25.26
C ASP A 13 -0.29 15.29 -24.91
N ARG A 14 0.76 15.83 -25.53
CA ARG A 14 2.14 15.41 -25.29
C ARG A 14 2.60 15.88 -23.91
N GLU A 15 2.27 17.10 -23.53
CA GLU A 15 2.59 17.68 -22.22
C GLU A 15 1.86 16.93 -21.10
N ARG A 16 0.56 16.64 -21.28
CA ARG A 16 -0.19 15.79 -20.32
C ARG A 16 0.43 14.41 -20.17
N ALA A 17 0.80 13.78 -21.30
CA ALA A 17 1.43 12.46 -21.29
C ALA A 17 2.77 12.49 -20.55
N ILE A 18 3.63 13.49 -20.80
CA ILE A 18 4.91 13.65 -20.09
C ILE A 18 4.68 13.71 -18.58
N ILE A 19 3.72 14.52 -18.12
CA ILE A 19 3.43 14.65 -16.69
C ILE A 19 2.93 13.33 -16.09
N GLN A 20 2.02 12.65 -16.78
CA GLN A 20 1.47 11.36 -16.32
C GLN A 20 2.53 10.28 -16.24
N GLU A 21 3.38 10.17 -17.26
CA GLU A 21 4.47 9.19 -17.31
C GLU A 21 5.53 9.50 -16.25
N SER A 22 5.93 10.76 -16.10
CA SER A 22 6.86 11.15 -15.04
C SER A 22 6.29 10.83 -13.66
N ALA A 23 5.03 11.16 -13.39
CA ALA A 23 4.41 10.86 -12.09
C ALA A 23 4.31 9.34 -11.82
N THR A 24 4.02 8.55 -12.86
CA THR A 24 3.94 7.08 -12.78
C THR A 24 5.32 6.48 -12.53
N ALA A 25 6.33 6.88 -13.31
CA ALA A 25 7.70 6.44 -13.17
C ALA A 25 8.25 6.78 -11.78
N GLU A 26 8.09 8.02 -11.32
CA GLU A 26 8.54 8.44 -9.99
C GLU A 26 7.85 7.66 -8.87
N SER A 27 6.54 7.39 -8.98
CA SER A 27 5.83 6.59 -7.99
C SER A 27 6.40 5.16 -7.87
N LEU A 28 6.84 4.57 -8.98
CA LEU A 28 7.45 3.24 -9.01
C LEU A 28 8.91 3.26 -8.53
N THR A 29 9.69 4.25 -8.96
CA THR A 29 11.08 4.45 -8.53
C THR A 29 11.14 4.68 -7.04
N MET A 30 10.40 5.66 -6.53
CA MET A 30 10.35 6.01 -5.11
C MET A 30 9.97 4.78 -4.26
N ARG A 31 8.94 4.02 -4.66
CA ARG A 31 8.55 2.80 -3.93
C ARG A 31 9.68 1.77 -3.91
N SER A 32 10.39 1.59 -5.01
CA SER A 32 11.49 0.62 -5.12
C SER A 32 12.69 1.03 -4.27
N GLU A 33 13.02 2.32 -4.24
CA GLU A 33 14.06 2.88 -3.38
C GLU A 33 13.70 2.74 -1.90
N PHE A 34 12.44 2.98 -1.52
CA PHE A 34 11.99 2.76 -0.14
C PHE A 34 12.16 1.32 0.29
N GLU A 35 11.80 0.33 -0.52
CA GLU A 35 11.99 -1.09 -0.17
C GLU A 35 13.47 -1.42 0.08
N HIS A 36 14.37 -0.97 -0.80
CA HIS A 36 15.81 -1.20 -0.65
C HIS A 36 16.38 -0.49 0.58
N ASN A 37 16.08 0.81 0.73
CA ASN A 37 16.63 1.62 1.80
C ASN A 37 16.07 1.23 3.17
N ASN A 38 14.80 0.81 3.24
CA ASN A 38 14.20 0.30 4.48
C ASN A 38 14.86 -1.00 4.93
N ALA A 39 15.21 -1.92 4.01
CA ALA A 39 15.91 -3.15 4.35
C ALA A 39 17.28 -2.86 4.99
N MET A 40 18.08 -1.99 4.36
CA MET A 40 19.38 -1.57 4.90
C MET A 40 19.25 -0.79 6.22
N ALA A 41 18.22 0.05 6.36
CA ALA A 41 17.98 0.79 7.59
C ALA A 41 17.59 -0.14 8.75
N LEU A 42 16.75 -1.14 8.49
CA LEU A 42 16.33 -2.12 9.49
C LEU A 42 17.51 -2.97 9.96
N GLU A 43 18.36 -3.45 9.05
CA GLU A 43 19.60 -4.17 9.38
C GLU A 43 20.47 -3.34 10.32
N ARG A 44 20.78 -2.09 9.95
CA ARG A 44 21.55 -1.17 10.80
C ARG A 44 20.91 -0.93 12.16
N LEU A 45 19.59 -0.74 12.23
CA LEU A 45 18.90 -0.53 13.50
C LEU A 45 19.06 -1.73 14.44
N ILE A 46 18.96 -2.95 13.90
CA ILE A 46 19.10 -4.18 14.69
C ILE A 46 20.56 -4.39 15.12
N GLU A 47 21.53 -4.09 14.25
CA GLU A 47 22.95 -4.36 14.53
C GLU A 47 23.62 -3.32 15.42
N THR A 48 23.23 -2.05 15.31
CA THR A 48 23.98 -0.92 15.90
C THR A 48 23.30 -0.29 17.12
N THR A 49 22.07 -0.70 17.45
CA THR A 49 21.30 -0.09 18.53
C THR A 49 20.59 -1.14 19.39
N ASP A 50 20.14 -0.76 20.58
CA ASP A 50 19.36 -1.64 21.47
C ASP A 50 17.86 -1.73 21.10
N VAL A 51 17.51 -1.40 19.86
CA VAL A 51 16.12 -1.43 19.38
C VAL A 51 15.59 -2.87 19.38
N LYS A 52 14.41 -3.04 19.98
CA LYS A 52 13.73 -4.33 20.08
C LYS A 52 12.53 -4.37 19.15
N LEU A 53 12.63 -5.11 18.06
CA LEU A 53 11.50 -5.32 17.15
C LEU A 53 10.39 -6.08 17.88
N ARG A 54 9.15 -5.58 17.79
CA ARG A 54 7.96 -6.16 18.41
C ARG A 54 6.79 -6.09 17.44
N ARG A 55 5.97 -7.14 17.45
CA ARG A 55 4.69 -7.18 16.76
C ARG A 55 3.57 -6.88 17.77
N PHE A 56 2.55 -6.14 17.37
CA PHE A 56 1.33 -6.02 18.16
C PHE A 56 0.70 -7.40 18.40
N SER A 57 0.06 -7.58 19.56
CA SER A 57 -0.63 -8.84 19.86
C SER A 57 -1.82 -9.07 18.93
N ASP A 58 -2.19 -10.34 18.73
CA ASP A 58 -3.34 -10.69 17.88
C ASP A 58 -4.66 -10.05 18.36
N PRO A 59 -4.98 -9.97 19.67
CA PRO A 59 -6.16 -9.27 20.14
C PRO A 59 -6.18 -7.78 19.76
N VAL A 60 -5.01 -7.12 19.82
CA VAL A 60 -4.89 -5.71 19.41
C VAL A 60 -5.13 -5.57 17.91
N LEU A 61 -4.47 -6.40 17.09
CA LEU A 61 -4.64 -6.37 15.64
C LEU A 61 -6.08 -6.68 15.21
N LYS A 62 -6.72 -7.66 15.86
CA LYS A 62 -8.13 -7.99 15.61
C LYS A 62 -9.04 -6.82 15.96
N ARG A 63 -8.83 -6.18 17.12
CA ARG A 63 -9.63 -5.01 17.51
C ARG A 63 -9.43 -3.82 16.57
N MET A 64 -8.20 -3.59 16.10
CA MET A 64 -7.91 -2.55 15.10
C MET A 64 -8.62 -2.84 13.77
N ALA A 65 -8.66 -4.10 13.33
CA ALA A 65 -9.36 -4.50 12.11
C ALA A 65 -10.87 -4.26 12.23
N GLU A 66 -11.49 -4.69 13.34
CA GLU A 66 -12.91 -4.44 13.62
C GLU A 66 -13.27 -2.95 13.59
N ILE A 67 -12.49 -2.11 14.29
CA ILE A 67 -12.72 -0.67 14.32
C ILE A 67 -12.52 -0.05 12.94
N SER A 68 -11.51 -0.50 12.19
CA SER A 68 -11.26 0.00 10.83
C SER A 68 -12.41 -0.33 9.89
N GLU A 69 -13.01 -1.52 10.01
CA GLU A 69 -14.22 -1.88 9.24
C GLU A 69 -15.43 -1.02 9.63
N GLN A 70 -15.62 -0.75 10.92
CA GLN A 70 -16.69 0.13 11.41
C GLN A 70 -16.55 1.54 10.85
N VAL A 71 -15.38 2.16 11.01
CA VAL A 71 -15.12 3.52 10.52
C VAL A 71 -15.32 3.62 9.01
N LEU A 72 -14.84 2.63 8.24
CA LEU A 72 -15.03 2.65 6.79
C LEU A 72 -16.51 2.49 6.39
N ALA A 73 -17.29 1.68 7.10
CA ALA A 73 -18.72 1.53 6.85
C ALA A 73 -19.50 2.80 7.20
N GLU A 74 -19.15 3.46 8.30
CA GLU A 74 -19.74 4.74 8.70
C GLU A 74 -19.44 5.84 7.67
N VAL A 75 -18.20 5.93 7.20
CA VAL A 75 -17.80 6.87 6.15
C VAL A 75 -18.50 6.54 4.83
N ALA A 76 -18.62 5.27 4.45
CA ALA A 76 -19.36 4.88 3.26
C ALA A 76 -20.85 5.27 3.31
N ALA A 77 -21.42 5.42 4.51
CA ALA A 77 -22.81 5.84 4.69
C ALA A 77 -23.00 7.37 4.63
N SER A 78 -21.93 8.17 4.54
CA SER A 78 -22.05 9.64 4.55
C SER A 78 -22.70 10.21 3.30
N ASP A 79 -22.40 9.63 2.14
CA ASP A 79 -22.94 10.07 0.85
C ASP A 79 -22.78 8.99 -0.23
N SER A 80 -23.53 9.13 -1.33
CA SER A 80 -23.61 8.14 -2.40
C SER A 80 -22.30 7.95 -3.16
N PHE A 81 -21.49 9.00 -3.32
CA PHE A 81 -20.22 8.89 -4.05
C PHE A 81 -19.18 8.16 -3.19
N THR A 82 -19.11 8.49 -1.91
CA THR A 82 -18.25 7.77 -0.96
C THR A 82 -18.64 6.29 -0.85
N ALA A 83 -19.94 5.97 -0.86
CA ALA A 83 -20.43 4.59 -0.93
C ALA A 83 -19.90 3.84 -2.16
N GLU A 84 -19.98 4.46 -3.35
CA GLU A 84 -19.50 3.88 -4.60
C GLU A 84 -17.98 3.62 -4.56
N VAL A 85 -17.20 4.59 -4.09
CA VAL A 85 -15.74 4.46 -3.93
C VAL A 85 -15.41 3.34 -2.95
N TYR A 86 -16.13 3.25 -1.82
CA TYR A 86 -15.92 2.21 -0.82
C TYR A 86 -16.21 0.81 -1.38
N ASP A 87 -17.29 0.63 -2.12
CA ASP A 87 -17.64 -0.65 -2.74
C ASP A 87 -16.60 -1.09 -3.78
N SER A 88 -16.11 -0.14 -4.60
CA SER A 88 -15.02 -0.37 -5.55
C SER A 88 -13.74 -0.82 -4.82
N PHE A 89 -13.33 -0.06 -3.79
CA PHE A 89 -12.16 -0.37 -2.96
C PHE A 89 -12.26 -1.75 -2.30
N LYS A 90 -13.39 -2.04 -1.63
CA LYS A 90 -13.62 -3.31 -0.93
C LYS A 90 -13.57 -4.50 -1.89
N THR A 91 -14.14 -4.34 -3.08
CA THR A 91 -14.09 -5.36 -4.14
C THR A 91 -12.67 -5.61 -4.60
N ALA A 92 -11.90 -4.57 -4.90
CA ALA A 92 -10.51 -4.67 -5.33
C ALA A 92 -9.65 -5.32 -4.23
N ARG A 93 -9.78 -4.86 -2.97
CA ARG A 93 -9.06 -5.41 -1.82
C ARG A 93 -9.31 -6.91 -1.63
N ARG A 94 -10.56 -7.36 -1.73
CA ARG A 94 -10.91 -8.79 -1.59
C ARG A 94 -10.27 -9.63 -2.69
N ARG A 95 -10.28 -9.15 -3.94
CA ARG A 95 -9.63 -9.84 -5.07
C ARG A 95 -8.13 -9.91 -4.87
N GLY A 96 -7.50 -8.79 -4.50
CA GLY A 96 -6.07 -8.70 -4.24
C GLY A 96 -5.63 -9.62 -3.11
N ALA A 97 -6.34 -9.66 -1.97
CA ALA A 97 -6.02 -10.53 -0.85
C ALA A 97 -6.05 -12.02 -1.24
N ARG A 98 -7.10 -12.46 -1.96
CA ARG A 98 -7.20 -13.84 -2.45
C ARG A 98 -6.07 -14.22 -3.42
N TRP A 99 -5.68 -13.29 -4.28
CA TRP A 99 -4.54 -13.51 -5.17
C TRP A 99 -3.22 -13.57 -4.40
N GLY A 100 -3.00 -12.64 -3.46
CA GLY A 100 -1.79 -12.57 -2.63
C GLY A 100 -1.56 -13.84 -1.80
N GLU A 101 -2.62 -14.44 -1.29
CA GLU A 101 -2.56 -15.71 -0.55
C GLU A 101 -1.91 -16.84 -1.38
N ILE A 102 -2.32 -16.99 -2.64
CA ILE A 102 -1.83 -18.07 -3.52
C ILE A 102 -0.57 -17.71 -4.31
N SER A 103 -0.17 -16.44 -4.32
CA SER A 103 0.99 -15.95 -5.06
C SER A 103 2.13 -15.60 -4.10
N GLU A 104 2.19 -14.37 -3.63
CA GLU A 104 3.29 -13.83 -2.83
C GLU A 104 3.48 -14.56 -1.49
N GLN A 105 2.38 -14.79 -0.76
CA GLN A 105 2.45 -15.45 0.54
C GLN A 105 2.88 -16.91 0.40
N ALA A 106 2.28 -17.64 -0.56
CA ALA A 106 2.66 -19.03 -0.85
C ALA A 106 4.12 -19.14 -1.32
N PHE A 107 4.57 -18.24 -2.20
CA PHE A 107 5.94 -18.21 -2.68
C PHE A 107 6.93 -17.91 -1.54
N ALA A 108 6.66 -16.90 -0.71
CA ALA A 108 7.52 -16.54 0.42
C ALA A 108 7.63 -17.71 1.44
N ALA A 109 6.51 -18.37 1.74
CA ALA A 109 6.49 -19.55 2.60
C ALA A 109 7.31 -20.70 2.01
N ALA A 110 7.18 -20.98 0.71
CA ALA A 110 7.95 -22.03 0.05
C ALA A 110 9.46 -21.73 0.04
N ARG A 111 9.86 -20.47 -0.16
CA ARG A 111 11.27 -20.06 -0.15
C ARG A 111 11.91 -20.17 1.24
N ALA A 112 11.13 -20.02 2.30
CA ALA A 112 11.63 -20.17 3.67
C ALA A 112 12.21 -21.57 3.95
N PHE A 113 11.83 -22.62 3.20
CA PHE A 113 12.46 -23.94 3.32
C PHE A 113 13.91 -23.98 2.84
N SER A 114 14.29 -23.10 1.91
CA SER A 114 15.64 -23.07 1.31
C SER A 114 16.61 -22.15 2.04
N THR A 115 16.08 -21.15 2.74
CA THR A 115 16.85 -20.22 3.55
C THR A 115 16.66 -20.62 5.01
N ASN A 116 17.63 -21.33 5.59
CA ASN A 116 17.63 -21.64 7.03
C ASN A 116 17.38 -20.35 7.83
N ARG A 117 16.16 -20.20 8.34
CA ARG A 117 15.82 -19.27 9.42
C ARG A 117 15.60 -20.08 10.67
#